data_AF-A0A959GB64-F1
#
_entry.id   AF-A0A959GB64-F1
#
_cell.length_a   1.000
_cell.length_b   1.000
_cell.length_c   1.000
_cell.angle_alpha   90.00
_cell.angle_beta   90.00
_cell.angle_gamma   90.00
#
_symmetry.space_group_name_H-M   'P 1'
#
loop_
_entity.id
_entity.type
_entity.pdbx_description
1 polymer ?
#
loop_
_entity_poly.entity_id
_entity_poly.type
_entity_poly.pdbx_seq_one_letter_code
_entity_poly.pdbx_strand_id
1 'polypeptide(L)'
;MKALLLSTVTILLGLSTLFGQVTLRNSLSGKTKIIKAEGQASLGLPFGGPELDCGYRMLDGKLLDINKGLIRILPKEEVKTLTFSNGLAKKETVRYEDIKALPPISLSIADIDHLSYRKKGAEGRANWGAFVTSLGVLGALVAAPLVSIGYGNGTFNSDRYFRWAGYSLGLSGVGGAMVISSKKRHFSIQRPGQPAASNLWVIEK
;
A
#
# COMPACT_ATOMS: atom_id res chain seq x y z
N MET A 1 -6.17 62.52 -2.58
CA MET A 1 -7.11 61.41 -2.82
C MET A 1 -6.34 60.16 -3.21
N LYS A 2 -6.23 59.18 -2.29
CA LYS A 2 -6.38 57.73 -2.51
C LYS A 2 -5.94 57.00 -1.24
N ALA A 3 -6.93 56.72 -0.38
CA ALA A 3 -6.89 55.73 0.69
C ALA A 3 -6.66 54.34 0.06
N LEU A 4 -5.77 53.48 0.57
CA LEU A 4 -5.91 52.63 1.77
C LEU A 4 -7.09 51.65 1.67
N LEU A 5 -6.78 50.37 1.96
CA LEU A 5 -7.64 49.18 2.05
C LEU A 5 -7.71 48.28 0.80
N LEU A 6 -6.78 47.32 0.74
CA LEU A 6 -7.13 45.95 0.33
C LEU A 6 -6.69 44.99 1.45
N SER A 7 -7.45 45.01 2.54
CA SER A 7 -7.54 43.91 3.49
C SER A 7 -8.62 42.95 3.01
N THR A 8 -8.24 41.71 2.78
CA THR A 8 -9.06 40.47 2.74
C THR A 8 -8.05 39.35 2.53
N VAL A 9 -7.16 39.11 3.51
CA VAL A 9 -7.41 38.10 4.54
C VAL A 9 -7.95 36.83 3.89
N THR A 10 -7.06 36.12 3.22
CA THR A 10 -7.25 34.75 2.75
C THR A 10 -7.19 33.80 3.97
N ILE A 11 -8.14 33.93 4.90
CA ILE A 11 -8.40 32.89 5.91
C ILE A 11 -9.35 31.90 5.26
N LEU A 12 -8.81 31.02 4.42
CA LEU A 12 -9.55 29.87 3.92
C LEU A 12 -8.64 28.67 3.67
N LEU A 13 -7.75 28.37 4.61
CA LEU A 13 -6.98 27.11 4.65
C LEU A 13 -6.88 26.53 6.08
N GLY A 14 -7.86 26.86 6.94
CA GLY A 14 -7.99 26.35 8.31
C GLY A 14 -8.90 25.12 8.43
N LEU A 15 -8.99 24.27 7.40
CA LEU A 15 -9.78 23.04 7.46
C LEU A 15 -9.07 21.88 6.73
N SER A 16 -7.76 21.73 6.95
CA SER A 16 -7.14 20.40 6.78
C SER A 16 -7.61 19.53 7.95
N THR A 17 -8.81 18.96 7.80
CA THR A 17 -9.11 17.57 8.10
C THR A 17 -8.13 16.92 9.09
N LEU A 18 -8.62 16.68 10.31
CA LEU A 18 -8.10 15.69 11.25
C LEU A 18 -8.16 14.30 10.59
N PHE A 19 -7.32 14.05 9.58
CA PHE A 19 -7.12 12.72 9.06
C PHE A 19 -6.22 11.99 10.04
N GLY A 20 -6.74 10.93 10.66
CA GLY A 20 -5.97 10.02 11.50
C GLY A 20 -4.66 9.65 10.81
N GLN A 21 -3.55 9.97 11.44
CA GLN A 21 -2.24 9.52 10.99
C GLN A 21 -1.76 8.49 11.99
N VAL A 22 -1.14 7.45 11.47
CA VAL A 22 -0.55 6.38 12.26
C VAL A 22 0.96 6.51 12.12
N THR A 23 1.65 6.78 13.22
CA THR A 23 3.09 6.86 13.22
C THR A 23 3.65 5.50 13.58
N LEU A 24 4.51 4.95 12.73
CA LEU A 24 5.30 3.76 13.05
C LEU A 24 6.72 4.20 13.38
N ARG A 25 7.25 3.77 14.51
CA ARG A 25 8.64 3.99 14.88
C ARG A 25 9.40 2.68 14.89
N ASN A 26 10.55 2.63 14.23
CA ASN A 26 11.39 1.46 14.30
C ASN A 26 11.98 1.33 15.72
N SER A 27 11.82 0.15 16.32
CA SER A 27 12.16 -0.06 17.73
C SER A 27 13.64 0.14 18.05
N LEU A 28 14.54 -0.19 17.12
CA LEU A 28 15.98 -0.07 17.32
C LEU A 28 16.56 1.26 16.80
N SER A 29 16.23 1.63 15.56
CA SER A 29 16.81 2.80 14.90
C SER A 29 16.09 4.12 15.19
N GLY A 30 14.90 4.07 15.79
CA GLY A 30 14.06 5.25 16.03
C GLY A 30 13.49 5.90 14.76
N LYS A 31 13.76 5.37 13.56
CA LYS A 31 13.22 5.89 12.30
C LYS A 31 11.69 5.85 12.30
N THR A 32 11.06 6.97 11.96
CA THR A 32 9.60 7.07 11.90
C THR A 32 9.08 6.93 10.48
N LYS A 33 7.87 6.38 10.35
CA LYS A 33 7.11 6.27 9.11
C LYS A 33 5.66 6.62 9.38
N ILE A 34 5.15 7.57 8.61
CA ILE A 34 3.75 7.97 8.71
C ILE A 34 2.91 7.15 7.74
N ILE A 35 1.89 6.51 8.28
CA ILE A 35 0.83 5.82 7.56
C ILE A 35 -0.42 6.72 7.61
N LYS A 36 -1.00 6.98 6.45
CA LYS A 36 -2.22 7.79 6.36
C LYS A 36 -3.44 6.93 6.60
N ALA A 37 -4.45 7.48 7.27
CA ALA A 37 -5.81 6.94 7.22
C ALA A 37 -6.27 6.74 5.77
N GLU A 38 -7.27 5.88 5.63
CA GLU A 38 -7.91 5.48 4.38
C GLU A 38 -7.14 4.55 3.44
N GLY A 39 -5.89 4.22 3.76
CA GLY A 39 -5.19 3.16 3.04
C GLY A 39 -5.71 1.77 3.41
N GLN A 40 -5.38 0.79 2.58
CA GLN A 40 -5.68 -0.61 2.84
C GLN A 40 -4.66 -1.16 3.83
N ALA A 41 -5.14 -1.75 4.92
CA ALA A 41 -4.34 -2.38 5.96
C ALA A 41 -4.72 -3.86 6.07
N SER A 42 -3.71 -4.69 6.31
CA SER A 42 -3.86 -6.08 6.70
C SER A 42 -3.17 -6.28 8.03
N LEU A 43 -3.93 -6.69 9.03
CA LEU A 43 -3.42 -6.97 10.37
C LEU A 43 -3.31 -8.48 10.55
N GLY A 44 -2.11 -8.94 10.88
CA GLY A 44 -1.92 -10.27 11.45
C GLY A 44 -2.17 -10.22 12.94
N LEU A 45 -3.06 -11.08 13.40
CA LEU A 45 -3.42 -11.24 14.80
C LEU A 45 -3.05 -12.67 15.23
N PRO A 46 -2.51 -12.86 16.44
CA PRO A 46 -2.32 -14.19 16.99
C PRO A 46 -3.69 -14.84 17.12
N PHE A 47 -3.80 -16.09 16.69
CA PHE A 47 -5.01 -16.88 16.85
C PHE A 47 -4.61 -18.23 17.44
N GLY A 48 -5.20 -18.62 18.56
CA GLY A 48 -4.80 -19.85 19.24
C GLY A 48 -5.80 -20.26 20.30
N GLY A 49 -5.88 -21.55 20.53
CA GLY A 49 -6.68 -22.20 21.57
C GLY A 49 -6.00 -23.51 21.96
N PRO A 50 -6.40 -24.14 23.07
CA PRO A 50 -5.73 -25.33 23.60
C PRO A 50 -5.71 -26.54 22.63
N GLU A 51 -6.56 -26.55 21.59
CA GLU A 51 -6.64 -27.62 20.57
C GLU A 51 -5.95 -27.27 19.23
N LEU A 52 -5.33 -26.09 19.12
CA LEU A 52 -4.75 -25.57 17.88
C LEU A 52 -3.23 -25.41 18.02
N ASP A 53 -2.47 -26.13 17.19
CA ASP A 53 -1.00 -26.10 17.20
C ASP A 53 -0.48 -24.75 16.68
N CYS A 54 -1.12 -24.20 15.66
CA CYS A 54 -0.82 -22.89 15.08
C CYS A 54 -2.09 -22.31 14.45
N GLY A 55 -2.56 -21.19 14.99
CA GLY A 55 -3.62 -20.40 14.36
C GLY A 55 -3.08 -19.06 13.89
N TYR A 56 -3.52 -18.63 12.72
CA TYR A 56 -3.20 -17.30 12.21
C TYR A 56 -4.48 -16.63 11.72
N ARG A 57 -4.71 -15.39 12.17
CA ARG A 57 -5.85 -14.58 11.75
C ARG A 57 -5.34 -13.35 11.03
N MET A 58 -5.82 -13.13 9.82
CA MET A 58 -5.56 -11.93 9.04
C MET A 58 -6.85 -11.14 8.88
N LEU A 59 -6.83 -9.86 9.28
CA LEU A 59 -7.92 -8.93 9.06
C LEU A 59 -7.53 -7.88 8.03
N ASP A 60 -8.19 -7.93 6.87
CA ASP A 60 -7.98 -7.00 5.77
C ASP A 60 -9.10 -5.95 5.75
N GLY A 61 -8.73 -4.69 5.58
CA GLY A 61 -9.70 -3.61 5.55
C GLY A 61 -9.12 -2.22 5.27
N LYS A 62 -9.97 -1.21 5.41
CA LYS A 62 -9.58 0.20 5.30
C LYS A 62 -9.21 0.72 6.69
N LEU A 63 -7.99 1.23 6.83
CA LEU A 63 -7.55 1.89 8.06
C LEU A 63 -8.30 3.20 8.26
N LEU A 64 -8.89 3.41 9.43
CA LEU A 64 -9.62 4.64 9.73
C LEU A 64 -8.80 5.58 10.62
N ASP A 65 -8.42 5.10 11.80
CA ASP A 65 -7.73 5.93 12.79
C ASP A 65 -7.06 5.06 13.87
N ILE A 66 -6.20 5.67 14.68
CA ILE A 66 -5.70 5.13 15.94
C ILE A 66 -6.11 6.02 17.10
N ASN A 67 -6.82 5.44 18.06
CA ASN A 67 -7.24 6.18 19.25
C ASN A 67 -6.96 5.36 20.50
N LYS A 68 -6.24 5.96 21.47
CA LYS A 68 -5.96 5.40 22.81
C LYS A 68 -5.41 3.96 22.77
N GLY A 69 -4.48 3.68 21.86
CA GLY A 69 -3.89 2.34 21.76
C GLY A 69 -4.74 1.32 20.99
N LEU A 70 -5.85 1.76 20.39
CA LEU A 70 -6.71 0.94 19.53
C LEU A 70 -6.58 1.36 18.07
N ILE A 71 -6.42 0.39 17.18
CA ILE A 71 -6.50 0.59 15.73
C ILE A 71 -7.93 0.33 15.28
N ARG A 72 -8.50 1.30 14.54
CA ARG A 72 -9.81 1.17 13.91
C ARG A 72 -9.68 0.83 12.44
N ILE A 73 -10.28 -0.29 12.06
CA ILE A 73 -10.34 -0.76 10.67
C ILE A 73 -11.79 -0.99 10.28
N LEU A 74 -12.15 -0.55 9.07
CA LEU A 74 -13.37 -1.00 8.42
C LEU A 74 -13.05 -2.31 7.67
N PRO A 75 -13.52 -3.47 8.16
CA PRO A 75 -13.12 -4.75 7.59
C PRO A 75 -13.71 -4.96 6.20
N LYS A 76 -12.95 -5.68 5.38
CA LYS A 76 -13.32 -6.12 4.04
C LYS A 76 -13.36 -7.63 3.99
N GLU A 77 -12.30 -8.26 4.48
CA GLU A 77 -12.12 -9.71 4.50
C GLU A 77 -11.36 -10.13 5.75
N GLU A 78 -11.71 -11.28 6.30
CA GLU A 78 -10.98 -11.92 7.39
C GLU A 78 -10.66 -13.35 6.99
N VAL A 79 -9.39 -13.74 7.16
CA VAL A 79 -8.91 -15.09 6.87
C VAL A 79 -8.38 -15.69 8.15
N LYS A 80 -8.90 -16.85 8.54
CA LYS A 80 -8.40 -17.65 9.65
C LYS A 80 -7.83 -18.93 9.10
N THR A 81 -6.58 -19.21 9.42
CA THR A 81 -5.94 -20.49 9.12
C THR A 81 -5.72 -21.22 10.44
N LEU A 82 -6.26 -22.43 10.54
CA LEU A 82 -6.22 -23.29 11.71
C LEU A 82 -5.44 -24.54 11.33
N THR A 83 -4.34 -24.81 12.04
CA THR A 83 -3.62 -26.08 11.91
C THR A 83 -3.89 -26.91 13.16
N PHE A 84 -4.49 -28.08 12.96
CA PHE A 84 -4.76 -29.06 14.01
C PHE A 84 -3.51 -29.90 14.27
N SER A 85 -3.42 -30.49 15.47
CA SER A 85 -2.28 -31.32 15.90
C SER A 85 -2.06 -32.57 15.04
N ASN A 86 -3.08 -33.01 14.29
CA ASN A 86 -2.97 -34.10 13.32
C ASN A 86 -2.44 -33.67 11.94
N GLY A 87 -2.00 -32.42 11.80
CA GLY A 87 -1.47 -31.86 10.54
C GLY A 87 -2.53 -31.37 9.55
N LEU A 88 -3.83 -31.50 9.87
CA LEU A 88 -4.88 -30.93 9.03
C LEU A 88 -4.91 -29.42 9.15
N ALA A 89 -5.12 -28.74 8.01
CA ALA A 89 -5.30 -27.29 7.97
C ALA A 89 -6.71 -26.95 7.49
N LYS A 90 -7.39 -26.07 8.22
CA LYS A 90 -8.67 -25.47 7.81
C LYS A 90 -8.47 -23.98 7.59
N LYS A 91 -8.87 -23.50 6.41
CA LYS A 91 -8.89 -22.08 6.07
C LYS A 91 -10.34 -21.61 6.04
N GLU A 92 -10.69 -20.70 6.94
CA GLU A 92 -11.97 -20.01 6.95
C GLU A 92 -11.78 -18.60 6.40
N THR A 93 -12.67 -18.17 5.53
CA THR A 93 -12.63 -16.84 4.94
C THR A 93 -14.01 -16.22 5.07
N VAL A 94 -14.05 -15.07 5.73
CA VAL A 94 -15.27 -14.29 5.95
C VAL A 94 -15.12 -12.99 5.17
N ARG A 95 -16.02 -12.77 4.21
CA ARG A 95 -16.08 -11.53 3.44
C ARG A 95 -17.17 -10.64 4.01
N TYR A 96 -16.80 -9.43 4.37
CA TYR A 96 -17.70 -8.45 4.96
C TYR A 96 -18.22 -7.42 3.95
N GLU A 97 -17.70 -7.44 2.71
CA GLU A 97 -18.08 -6.52 1.63
C GLU A 97 -19.58 -6.48 1.35
N ASP A 98 -20.27 -7.61 1.55
CA ASP A 98 -21.69 -7.75 1.24
C ASP A 98 -22.61 -7.24 2.36
N ILE A 99 -22.06 -6.86 3.52
CA ILE A 99 -22.83 -6.41 4.68
C ILE A 99 -23.01 -4.90 4.63
N LYS A 100 -24.23 -4.45 4.31
CA LYS A 100 -24.61 -3.03 4.37
C LYS A 100 -24.48 -2.52 5.81
N ALA A 101 -23.78 -1.40 6.00
CA ALA A 101 -23.53 -0.73 7.28
C ALA A 101 -22.69 -1.53 8.30
N LEU A 102 -21.59 -2.11 7.84
CA LEU A 102 -20.61 -2.74 8.71
C LEU A 102 -19.94 -1.74 9.67
N PRO A 103 -20.01 -1.92 11.00
CA PRO A 103 -19.31 -1.06 11.94
C PRO A 103 -17.80 -1.29 11.89
N PRO A 104 -16.96 -0.27 12.15
CA PRO A 104 -15.53 -0.45 12.28
C PRO A 104 -15.17 -1.36 13.45
N ILE A 105 -14.22 -2.27 13.23
CA ILE A 105 -13.63 -3.09 14.28
C ILE A 105 -12.49 -2.30 14.93
N SER A 106 -12.48 -2.25 16.26
CA SER A 106 -11.39 -1.67 17.04
C SER A 106 -10.55 -2.80 17.64
N LEU A 107 -9.25 -2.79 17.37
CA LEU A 107 -8.31 -3.81 17.84
C LEU A 107 -7.23 -3.17 18.70
N SER A 108 -6.80 -3.86 19.76
CA SER A 108 -5.66 -3.42 20.55
C SER A 108 -4.38 -3.50 19.73
N ILE A 109 -3.53 -2.48 19.82
CA ILE A 109 -2.20 -2.49 19.20
C ILE A 109 -1.36 -3.66 19.74
N ALA A 110 -1.57 -4.06 20.99
CA ALA A 110 -0.83 -5.15 21.63
C ALA A 110 -1.08 -6.52 20.98
N ASP A 111 -2.24 -6.69 20.33
CA ASP A 111 -2.65 -7.95 19.71
C ASP A 111 -2.27 -8.03 18.23
N ILE A 112 -1.48 -7.08 17.72
CA ILE A 112 -1.08 -7.01 16.31
C ILE A 112 0.35 -7.52 16.17
N ASP A 113 0.51 -8.58 15.36
CA ASP A 113 1.82 -9.18 15.06
C ASP A 113 2.51 -8.50 13.90
N HIS A 114 1.74 -8.18 12.88
CA HIS A 114 2.24 -7.48 11.71
C HIS A 114 1.15 -6.64 11.06
N LEU A 115 1.58 -5.53 10.49
CA LEU A 115 0.77 -4.59 9.74
C LEU A 115 1.33 -4.53 8.32
N SER A 116 0.49 -4.87 7.35
CA SER A 116 0.81 -4.65 5.95
C SER A 116 -0.04 -3.51 5.42
N TYR A 117 0.59 -2.44 4.92
CA TYR A 117 -0.10 -1.23 4.52
C TYR A 117 0.12 -0.90 3.03
N ARG A 118 -0.94 -0.43 2.38
CA ARG A 118 -0.94 0.07 1.02
C ARG A 118 -1.74 1.37 0.96
N LYS A 119 -1.16 2.40 0.33
CA LYS A 119 -1.81 3.71 0.21
C LYS A 119 -3.11 3.60 -0.61
N LYS A 120 -4.10 4.44 -0.28
CA LYS A 120 -5.31 4.60 -1.09
C LYS A 120 -4.94 4.91 -2.55
N GLY A 121 -5.57 4.22 -3.50
CA GLY A 121 -5.32 4.38 -4.94
C GLY A 121 -4.00 3.79 -5.44
N ALA A 122 -3.16 3.19 -4.58
CA ALA A 122 -1.93 2.52 -5.03
C ALA A 122 -2.24 1.32 -5.96
N GLU A 123 -3.42 0.73 -5.87
CA GLU A 123 -3.88 -0.29 -6.82
C GLU A 123 -4.09 0.22 -8.23
N GLY A 124 -4.89 1.28 -8.37
CA GLY A 124 -5.05 1.95 -9.66
C GLY A 124 -3.70 2.41 -10.21
N ARG A 125 -2.83 2.96 -9.36
CA ARG A 125 -1.48 3.38 -9.76
C ARG A 125 -0.58 2.21 -10.18
N ALA A 126 -0.65 1.06 -9.51
CA ALA A 126 0.09 -0.13 -9.90
C ALA A 126 -0.41 -0.68 -11.23
N ASN A 127 -1.74 -0.77 -11.41
CA ASN A 127 -2.33 -1.26 -12.66
C ASN A 127 -2.01 -0.33 -13.84
N TRP A 128 -2.12 0.99 -13.64
CA TRP A 128 -1.72 1.97 -14.64
C TRP A 128 -0.22 1.91 -14.93
N GLY A 129 0.62 1.80 -13.88
CA GLY A 129 2.06 1.61 -14.03
C GLY A 129 2.39 0.36 -14.84
N ALA A 130 1.73 -0.77 -14.56
CA ALA A 130 1.92 -2.02 -15.29
C ALA A 130 1.49 -1.88 -16.76
N PHE A 131 0.38 -1.19 -17.02
CA PHE A 131 -0.08 -0.89 -18.37
C PHE A 131 0.92 -0.04 -19.16
N VAL A 132 1.38 1.09 -18.59
CA VAL A 132 2.39 1.96 -19.21
C VAL A 132 3.70 1.22 -19.42
N THR A 133 4.10 0.37 -18.48
CA THR A 133 5.28 -0.50 -18.62
C THR A 133 5.14 -1.41 -19.83
N SER A 134 3.99 -2.08 -19.95
CA SER A 134 3.72 -3.01 -21.03
C SER A 134 3.74 -2.31 -22.40
N LEU A 135 3.14 -1.12 -22.50
CA LEU A 135 3.20 -0.30 -23.70
C LEU A 135 4.63 0.12 -24.04
N GLY A 136 5.44 0.49 -23.04
CA GLY A 136 6.85 0.81 -23.24
C GLY A 136 7.67 -0.39 -23.73
N VAL A 137 7.44 -1.58 -23.16
CA VAL A 137 8.11 -2.80 -23.60
C VAL A 137 7.71 -3.16 -25.03
N LEU A 138 6.41 -3.14 -25.35
CA LEU A 138 5.92 -3.41 -26.71
C LEU A 138 6.40 -2.36 -27.71
N GLY A 139 6.43 -1.09 -27.31
CA GLY A 139 6.96 0.00 -28.12
C GLY A 139 8.44 -0.21 -28.47
N ALA A 140 9.24 -0.68 -27.52
CA ALA A 140 10.66 -0.94 -27.73
C ALA A 140 10.91 -2.20 -28.56
N LEU A 141 10.16 -3.27 -28.32
CA LEU A 141 10.41 -4.59 -28.94
C LEU A 141 9.71 -4.77 -30.29
N VAL A 142 8.61 -4.06 -30.55
CA VAL A 142 7.78 -4.25 -31.75
C VAL A 142 7.73 -2.97 -32.57
N ALA A 143 7.27 -1.86 -31.98
CA ALA A 143 7.06 -0.64 -32.73
C ALA A 143 8.38 -0.03 -33.22
N ALA A 144 9.42 0.03 -32.37
CA ALA A 144 10.71 0.63 -32.72
C ALA A 144 11.40 -0.08 -33.90
N PRO A 145 11.47 -1.43 -33.96
CA PRO A 145 11.93 -2.13 -35.17
C PRO A 145 11.06 -1.88 -36.41
N LEU A 146 9.74 -1.81 -36.27
CA LEU A 146 8.83 -1.63 -37.42
C LEU A 146 8.94 -0.23 -38.02
N VAL A 147 9.04 0.81 -37.19
CA VAL A 147 9.14 2.20 -37.68
C VAL A 147 10.52 2.56 -38.19
N SER A 148 11.55 1.79 -37.82
CA SER A 148 12.92 1.99 -38.28
C SER A 148 13.19 1.41 -39.66
N ILE A 149 12.31 0.57 -40.21
CA ILE A 149 12.41 0.08 -41.59
C ILE A 149 11.92 1.16 -42.56
N GLY A 150 12.78 1.53 -43.52
CA GLY A 150 12.40 2.35 -44.66
C GLY A 150 11.67 1.50 -45.70
N TYR A 151 10.33 1.49 -45.69
CA TYR A 151 9.54 0.65 -46.59
C TYR A 151 9.69 0.96 -48.08
N GLY A 152 10.22 2.13 -48.44
CA GLY A 152 10.49 2.50 -49.84
C GLY A 152 11.80 1.93 -50.41
N ASN A 153 12.77 1.58 -49.55
CA ASN A 153 14.11 1.17 -49.96
C ASN A 153 14.67 -0.02 -49.15
N GLY A 154 13.91 -0.56 -48.21
CA GLY A 154 14.28 -1.70 -47.37
C GLY A 154 15.39 -1.43 -46.35
N THR A 155 15.85 -0.18 -46.23
CA THR A 155 17.00 0.16 -45.37
C THR A 155 16.57 0.40 -43.93
N PHE A 156 17.48 0.09 -42.99
CA PHE A 156 17.25 0.32 -41.57
C PHE A 156 17.75 1.71 -41.15
N ASN A 157 16.90 2.48 -40.46
CA ASN A 157 17.23 3.78 -39.90
C ASN A 157 17.51 3.66 -38.39
N SER A 158 18.79 3.62 -38.04
CA SER A 158 19.26 3.50 -36.65
C SER A 158 18.81 4.66 -35.76
N ASP A 159 18.84 5.90 -36.26
CA ASP A 159 18.51 7.07 -35.45
C ASP A 159 17.03 7.08 -35.06
N ARG A 160 16.18 6.72 -36.02
CA ARG A 160 14.74 6.55 -35.80
C ARG A 160 14.47 5.40 -34.84
N TYR A 161 15.17 4.27 -34.99
CA TYR A 161 15.08 3.15 -34.06
C TYR A 161 15.41 3.59 -32.62
N PHE A 162 16.60 4.17 -32.41
CA PHE A 162 17.06 4.54 -31.06
C PHE A 162 16.18 5.60 -30.42
N ARG A 163 15.61 6.52 -31.20
CA ARG A 163 14.65 7.51 -30.68
C ARG A 163 13.37 6.85 -30.18
N TRP A 164 12.77 5.97 -30.99
CA TRP A 164 11.54 5.27 -30.60
C TRP A 164 11.76 4.26 -29.47
N ALA A 165 12.85 3.50 -29.52
CA ALA A 165 13.26 2.61 -28.44
C ALA A 165 13.51 3.40 -27.16
N GLY A 166 14.17 4.56 -27.24
CA GLY A 166 14.43 5.46 -26.11
C GLY A 166 13.15 5.97 -25.46
N TYR A 167 12.17 6.47 -26.23
CA TYR A 167 10.87 6.88 -25.67
C TYR A 167 10.13 5.73 -25.02
N SER A 168 10.18 4.55 -25.65
CA SER A 168 9.50 3.35 -25.17
C SER A 168 10.12 2.82 -23.87
N LEU A 169 11.45 2.83 -23.76
CA LEU A 169 12.17 2.54 -22.52
C LEU A 169 11.89 3.59 -21.43
N GLY A 170 11.79 4.87 -21.79
CA GLY A 170 11.41 5.94 -20.88
C GLY A 170 10.02 5.72 -20.27
N LEU A 171 9.03 5.40 -21.11
CA LEU A 171 7.70 5.02 -20.65
C LEU A 171 7.74 3.79 -19.74
N SER A 172 8.50 2.77 -20.13
CA SER A 172 8.67 1.56 -19.32
C SER A 172 9.28 1.85 -17.94
N GLY A 173 10.29 2.73 -17.89
CA GLY A 173 10.91 3.15 -16.65
C GLY A 173 9.95 3.86 -15.70
N VAL A 174 9.16 4.80 -16.24
CA VAL A 174 8.13 5.52 -15.47
C VAL A 174 7.07 4.54 -14.95
N GLY A 175 6.55 3.66 -15.80
CA GLY A 175 5.58 2.65 -15.42
C GLY A 175 6.10 1.71 -14.33
N GLY A 176 7.33 1.21 -14.48
CA GLY A 176 7.97 0.31 -13.51
C GLY A 176 8.14 0.97 -12.14
N ALA A 177 8.58 2.24 -12.11
CA ALA A 177 8.69 3.01 -10.87
C ALA A 177 7.33 3.19 -10.17
N MET A 178 6.25 3.40 -10.93
CA MET A 178 4.89 3.46 -10.38
C MET A 178 4.45 2.13 -9.75
N VAL A 179 4.74 0.99 -10.39
CA VAL A 179 4.42 -0.34 -9.84
C VAL A 179 5.18 -0.59 -8.54
N ILE A 180 6.50 -0.36 -8.55
CA ILE A 180 7.36 -0.60 -7.38
C ILE A 180 6.94 0.29 -6.21
N SER A 181 6.70 1.57 -6.45
CA SER A 181 6.29 2.51 -5.41
C SER A 181 4.89 2.24 -4.85
N SER A 182 4.07 1.45 -5.56
CA SER A 182 2.71 1.08 -5.18
C SER A 182 2.62 -0.26 -4.44
N LYS A 183 3.73 -0.96 -4.24
CA LYS A 183 3.78 -2.22 -3.49
C LYS A 183 3.32 -2.04 -2.05
N LYS A 184 2.64 -3.07 -1.54
CA LYS A 184 2.28 -3.19 -0.12
C LYS A 184 3.55 -3.24 0.72
N ARG A 185 3.59 -2.49 1.81
CA ARG A 185 4.71 -2.46 2.75
C ARG A 185 4.37 -3.29 3.96
N HIS A 186 5.25 -4.21 4.33
CA HIS A 186 5.09 -5.08 5.49
C HIS A 186 5.89 -4.53 6.68
N PHE A 187 5.25 -4.49 7.84
CA PHE A 187 5.83 -4.04 9.11
C PHE A 187 5.54 -5.10 10.17
N SER A 188 6.58 -5.74 10.70
CA SER A 188 6.44 -6.58 11.91
C SER A 188 6.31 -5.66 13.11
N ILE A 189 5.31 -5.90 13.97
CA ILE A 189 5.01 -5.03 15.11
C ILE A 189 5.64 -5.63 16.37
N GLN A 190 6.27 -4.79 17.17
CA GLN A 190 6.85 -5.19 18.46
C GLN A 190 5.74 -5.46 19.47
N ARG A 191 5.72 -6.67 20.05
CA ARG A 191 4.79 -6.97 21.15
C ARG A 191 5.32 -6.43 22.49
N PRO A 192 4.43 -6.15 23.47
CA PRO A 192 4.84 -5.80 24.82
C PRO A 192 5.79 -6.86 25.40
N GLY A 193 6.92 -6.43 25.96
CA GLY A 193 7.92 -7.31 26.57
C GLY A 193 8.93 -7.94 25.61
N GLN A 194 8.79 -7.76 24.28
CA GLN A 194 9.82 -8.19 23.33
C GLN A 194 10.99 -7.19 23.30
N PRO A 195 12.25 -7.66 23.17
CA PRO A 195 13.39 -6.76 22.99
C PRO A 195 13.29 -5.99 21.67
N ALA A 196 13.87 -4.79 21.63
CA ALA A 196 13.93 -3.98 20.42
C ALA A 196 14.76 -4.69 19.33
N ALA A 197 14.29 -4.65 18.09
CA ALA A 197 14.96 -5.28 16.95
C ALA A 197 14.80 -4.47 15.66
N SER A 198 15.76 -4.57 14.75
CA SER A 198 15.82 -3.75 13.53
C SER A 198 14.62 -3.96 12.59
N ASN A 199 13.99 -5.14 12.64
CA ASN A 199 12.81 -5.50 11.85
C ASN A 199 11.48 -5.15 12.54
N LEU A 200 11.49 -4.81 13.84
CA LEU A 200 10.29 -4.55 14.63
C LEU A 200 9.94 -3.06 14.68
N TRP A 201 8.64 -2.78 14.57
CA TRP A 201 8.07 -1.43 14.57
C TRP A 201 7.08 -1.28 15.72
N VAL A 202 7.08 -0.12 16.36
CA VAL A 202 6.13 0.29 17.38
C VAL A 202 5.11 1.21 16.74
N ILE A 203 3.84 1.02 17.08
CA ILE A 203 2.75 1.87 16.61
C ILE A 203 2.54 2.99 17.64
N GLU A 204 2.82 4.22 17.24
CA GLU A 204 2.69 5.44 18.04
C GLU A 204 1.47 6.25 17.57
N LYS A 205 0.86 6.99 18.51
CA LYS A 205 -0.24 7.92 18.23
C LYS A 205 0.31 9.27 17.78
#